data_AF-A0A4R7KCX5-F1
#
_entry.id   AF-A0A4R7KCX5-F1
#
_cell.length_a   1.000
_cell.length_b   1.000
_cell.length_c   1.000
_cell.angle_alpha   90.00
_cell.angle_beta   90.00
_cell.angle_gamma   90.00
#
_symmetry.space_group_name_H-M   'P 1'
#
loop_
_entity.id
_entity.type
_entity.pdbx_description
1 polymer ?
#
loop_
_entity_poly.entity_id
_entity_poly.type
_entity_poly.pdbx_seq_one_letter_code
_entity_poly.pdbx_strand_id
1 'polypeptide(L)'
;MRRAKIIAIVIIVFATFVSILYLIYEAKELERYTISPNDRDFYFILYSTSGGTLRDNSSVKGILLSCEKSLKSMGYDVLNLGIRGNADAREEIIKSVKGSKKYVLLDINATAAVLNKNTLLIKIGSRDETRYMENLEHGNKIKNTLKNIGIGVNILSDAKNGYNDDLSSISLRFEISKRNNAREGAELISKALGAMIR
;
A
#
# COMPACT_ATOMS: atom_id res chain seq x y z
N MET A 1 -39.25 -6.35 43.29
CA MET A 1 -38.38 -7.33 42.60
C MET A 1 -38.59 -7.41 41.08
N ARG A 2 -39.82 -7.53 40.56
CA ARG A 2 -40.08 -7.69 39.10
C ARG A 2 -39.52 -6.55 38.24
N ARG A 3 -39.69 -5.29 38.68
CA ARG A 3 -39.17 -4.10 37.99
C ARG A 3 -37.63 -4.02 37.98
N ALA A 4 -36.97 -4.39 39.07
CA ALA A 4 -35.51 -4.44 39.15
C ALA A 4 -34.91 -5.50 38.21
N LYS A 5 -35.56 -6.67 38.09
CA LYS A 5 -35.18 -7.70 37.11
C LYS A 5 -35.31 -7.22 35.66
N ILE A 6 -36.41 -6.50 35.35
CA ILE A 6 -36.62 -5.92 34.02
C ILE A 6 -35.53 -4.88 33.71
N ILE A 7 -35.21 -3.99 34.65
CA ILE A 7 -34.14 -2.99 34.48
C ILE A 7 -32.78 -3.66 34.25
N ALA A 8 -32.46 -4.70 35.03
CA ALA A 8 -31.21 -5.46 34.86
C ALA A 8 -31.13 -6.12 33.48
N ILE A 9 -32.23 -6.72 32.99
CA ILE A 9 -32.28 -7.31 31.65
C ILE A 9 -32.06 -6.23 30.57
N VAL A 10 -32.70 -5.07 30.69
CA VAL A 10 -32.53 -3.95 29.74
C VAL A 10 -31.09 -3.47 29.70
N ILE A 11 -30.43 -3.33 30.86
CA ILE A 11 -29.02 -2.93 30.94
C ILE A 11 -28.12 -3.97 30.27
N ILE A 12 -28.35 -5.27 30.51
CA ILE A 12 -27.56 -6.34 29.89
C ILE A 12 -27.73 -6.34 28.37
N VAL A 13 -28.96 -6.21 27.88
CA VAL A 13 -29.26 -6.15 26.44
C VAL A 13 -28.59 -4.92 25.81
N PHE A 14 -28.68 -3.76 26.46
CA PHE A 14 -28.06 -2.53 25.95
C PHE A 14 -26.53 -2.62 25.93
N ALA A 15 -25.90 -3.11 27.00
CA ALA A 15 -24.45 -3.30 27.06
C ALA A 15 -23.98 -4.28 25.97
N THR A 16 -24.71 -5.38 25.78
CA THR A 16 -24.42 -6.38 24.74
C THR A 16 -24.51 -5.75 23.34
N PHE A 17 -25.55 -4.96 23.08
CA PHE A 17 -25.73 -4.27 21.80
C PHE A 17 -24.59 -3.29 21.51
N VAL A 18 -24.17 -2.48 22.50
CA VAL A 18 -23.04 -1.55 22.37
C VAL A 18 -21.73 -2.31 22.14
N SER A 19 -21.49 -3.42 22.85
CA SER A 19 -20.31 -4.26 22.63
C SER A 19 -20.27 -4.87 21.22
N ILE A 20 -21.40 -5.32 20.69
CA ILE A 20 -21.49 -5.83 19.31
C ILE A 20 -21.18 -4.71 18.31
N LEU A 21 -21.74 -3.51 18.49
CA LEU A 21 -21.44 -2.37 17.62
C LEU A 21 -19.96 -2.00 17.65
N TYR A 22 -19.34 -2.01 18.83
CA TYR A 22 -17.90 -1.76 18.99
C TYR A 22 -17.06 -2.83 18.27
N LEU A 23 -17.40 -4.11 18.41
CA LEU A 23 -16.73 -5.19 17.70
C LEU A 23 -16.89 -5.09 16.18
N ILE A 24 -18.06 -4.69 15.69
CA ILE A 24 -18.29 -4.44 14.26
C ILE A 24 -17.45 -3.24 13.77
N TYR A 25 -17.32 -2.20 14.57
CA TYR A 25 -16.49 -1.04 14.26
C TYR A 25 -15.02 -1.43 14.13
N GLU A 26 -14.46 -2.13 15.13
CA GLU A 26 -13.09 -2.64 15.13
C GLU A 26 -12.85 -3.61 13.96
N ALA A 27 -13.82 -4.49 13.66
CA ALA A 27 -13.73 -5.40 12.52
C ALA A 27 -13.68 -4.64 11.17
N LYS A 28 -14.52 -3.62 10.99
CA LYS A 28 -14.50 -2.76 9.80
C LYS A 28 -13.26 -1.88 9.70
N GLU A 29 -12.68 -1.52 10.84
CA GLU A 29 -11.38 -0.87 10.88
C GLU A 29 -10.33 -1.88 10.40
N LEU A 30 -10.17 -3.04 11.04
CA LEU A 30 -9.23 -4.08 10.62
C LEU A 30 -9.34 -4.49 9.14
N GLU A 31 -10.55 -4.59 8.59
CA GLU A 31 -10.81 -4.89 7.17
C GLU A 31 -10.28 -3.80 6.23
N ARG A 32 -10.41 -2.51 6.61
CA ARG A 32 -9.82 -1.40 5.84
C ARG A 32 -8.29 -1.42 5.88
N TYR A 33 -7.71 -1.90 6.97
CA TYR A 33 -6.26 -1.84 7.22
C TYR A 33 -5.49 -3.05 6.69
N THR A 34 -6.18 -4.12 6.34
CA THR A 34 -5.53 -5.40 6.00
C THR A 34 -5.83 -5.73 4.55
N ILE A 35 -4.81 -5.65 3.69
CA ILE A 35 -4.82 -6.35 2.41
C ILE A 35 -4.59 -7.83 2.74
N SER A 36 -5.62 -8.51 3.26
CA SER A 36 -5.47 -9.90 3.69
C SER A 36 -5.18 -10.79 2.48
N PRO A 37 -4.28 -11.79 2.58
CA PRO A 37 -4.07 -12.77 1.50
C PRO A 37 -5.34 -13.54 1.12
N ASN A 38 -6.32 -13.61 2.03
CA ASN A 38 -7.62 -14.24 1.77
C ASN A 38 -8.63 -13.29 1.09
N ASP A 39 -8.35 -11.99 1.06
CA ASP A 39 -9.09 -11.00 0.28
C ASP A 39 -8.58 -11.04 -1.17
N ARG A 40 -9.10 -12.00 -1.95
CA ARG A 40 -8.80 -12.17 -3.39
C ARG A 40 -9.29 -11.01 -4.27
N ASP A 41 -9.81 -9.96 -3.66
CA ASP A 41 -10.37 -8.79 -4.34
C ASP A 41 -9.30 -7.74 -4.69
N PHE A 42 -8.07 -7.88 -4.18
CA PHE A 42 -6.97 -6.96 -4.47
C PHE A 42 -6.06 -7.42 -5.62
N TYR A 43 -5.94 -6.55 -6.62
CA TYR A 43 -5.11 -6.73 -7.80
C TYR A 43 -3.97 -5.73 -7.78
N PHE A 44 -2.74 -6.21 -7.87
CA PHE A 44 -1.56 -5.35 -7.88
C PHE A 44 -1.18 -4.94 -9.30
N ILE A 45 -0.94 -3.66 -9.51
CA ILE A 45 -0.31 -3.16 -10.73
C ILE A 45 1.02 -2.51 -10.36
N LEU A 46 2.10 -3.06 -10.87
CA LEU A 46 3.46 -2.62 -10.64
C LEU A 46 3.97 -1.86 -11.86
N TYR A 47 4.51 -0.68 -11.65
CA TYR A 47 5.13 0.11 -12.72
C TYR A 47 6.21 1.04 -12.18
N SER A 48 6.91 1.71 -13.09
CA SER A 48 7.89 2.75 -12.78
C SER A 48 7.73 3.89 -13.76
N THR A 49 7.37 5.07 -13.27
CA THR A 49 7.11 6.26 -14.11
C THR A 49 8.36 6.97 -14.60
N SER A 50 9.43 6.94 -13.80
CA SER A 50 10.64 7.70 -14.09
C SER A 50 11.76 6.82 -14.65
N GLY A 51 11.71 5.52 -14.35
CA GLY A 51 12.88 4.68 -14.48
C GLY A 51 14.01 5.19 -13.57
N GLY A 52 14.91 4.30 -13.21
CA GLY A 52 16.03 4.68 -12.36
C GLY A 52 17.18 3.72 -12.57
N THR A 53 18.35 4.30 -12.81
CA THR A 53 19.61 3.56 -12.79
C THR A 53 20.13 3.52 -11.37
N LEU A 54 20.40 2.31 -10.90
CA LEU A 54 21.00 2.02 -9.61
C LEU A 54 22.52 2.05 -9.71
N ARG A 55 23.21 1.92 -8.57
CA ARG A 55 24.68 2.08 -8.48
C ARG A 55 25.45 1.10 -9.37
N ASP A 56 24.92 -0.10 -9.55
CA ASP A 56 25.48 -1.18 -10.38
C ASP A 56 25.07 -1.07 -11.86
N ASN A 57 24.59 0.10 -12.31
CA ASN A 57 23.99 0.34 -13.62
C ASN A 57 22.75 -0.53 -13.91
N SER A 58 22.22 -1.21 -12.90
CA SER A 58 20.98 -1.96 -13.06
C SER A 58 19.78 -1.02 -13.12
N SER A 59 18.76 -1.47 -13.80
CA SER A 59 17.49 -0.78 -13.91
C SER A 59 16.52 -1.25 -12.82
N VAL A 60 15.63 -0.37 -12.36
CA VAL A 60 14.47 -0.71 -11.51
C VAL A 60 13.59 -1.84 -12.06
N LYS A 61 13.70 -2.19 -13.36
CA LYS A 61 13.05 -3.37 -13.95
C LYS A 61 13.32 -4.66 -13.16
N GLY A 62 14.55 -4.87 -12.66
CA GLY A 62 14.89 -6.06 -11.86
C GLY A 62 14.13 -6.09 -10.52
N ILE A 63 13.91 -4.93 -9.92
CA ILE A 63 13.14 -4.77 -8.69
C ILE A 63 11.66 -5.08 -8.96
N LEU A 64 11.09 -4.54 -10.04
CA LEU A 64 9.69 -4.81 -10.42
C LEU A 64 9.44 -6.32 -10.58
N LEU A 65 10.34 -7.04 -11.26
CA LEU A 65 10.25 -8.50 -11.42
C LEU A 65 10.34 -9.25 -10.07
N SER A 66 11.19 -8.79 -9.16
CA SER A 66 11.29 -9.39 -7.82
C SER A 66 10.02 -9.13 -6.99
N CYS A 67 9.41 -7.95 -7.14
CA CYS A 67 8.16 -7.60 -6.48
C CYS A 67 7.01 -8.46 -6.99
N GLU A 68 6.91 -8.62 -8.32
CA GLU A 68 5.93 -9.49 -8.96
C GLU A 68 6.03 -10.93 -8.45
N LYS A 69 7.23 -11.50 -8.40
CA LYS A 69 7.46 -12.84 -7.86
C LYS A 69 7.04 -12.94 -6.39
N SER A 70 7.37 -11.94 -5.57
CA SER A 70 7.02 -11.94 -4.14
C SER A 70 5.50 -11.91 -3.96
N LEU A 71 4.79 -11.00 -4.64
CA LEU A 71 3.34 -10.87 -4.56
C LEU A 71 2.61 -12.11 -5.08
N LYS A 72 3.06 -12.67 -6.22
CA LYS A 72 2.51 -13.94 -6.74
C LYS A 72 2.73 -15.09 -5.77
N SER A 73 3.89 -15.16 -5.10
CA SER A 73 4.16 -16.19 -4.09
C SER A 73 3.28 -16.06 -2.84
N MET A 74 2.74 -14.85 -2.59
CA MET A 74 1.77 -14.58 -1.53
C MET A 74 0.31 -14.80 -1.97
N GLY A 75 0.07 -15.21 -3.23
CA GLY A 75 -1.26 -15.54 -3.74
C GLY A 75 -2.00 -14.39 -4.43
N TYR A 76 -1.34 -13.24 -4.67
CA TYR A 76 -1.98 -12.11 -5.34
C TYR A 76 -1.87 -12.17 -6.87
N ASP A 77 -2.90 -11.65 -7.53
CA ASP A 77 -2.86 -11.35 -8.95
C ASP A 77 -2.06 -10.06 -9.19
N VAL A 78 -1.09 -10.13 -10.11
CA VAL A 78 -0.15 -9.03 -10.37
C VAL A 78 -0.01 -8.77 -11.86
N LEU A 79 -0.19 -7.52 -12.25
CA LEU A 79 0.17 -7.00 -13.56
C LEU A 79 1.40 -6.12 -13.44
N ASN A 80 2.49 -6.50 -14.11
CA ASN A 80 3.72 -5.73 -14.15
C ASN A 80 3.83 -4.99 -15.48
N LEU A 81 3.63 -3.68 -15.48
CA LEU A 81 3.70 -2.83 -16.68
C LEU A 81 5.13 -2.43 -17.04
N GLY A 82 6.10 -2.68 -16.16
CA GLY A 82 7.50 -2.30 -16.37
C GLY A 82 7.74 -0.79 -16.20
N ILE A 83 8.71 -0.29 -16.95
CA ILE A 83 9.09 1.13 -16.95
C ILE A 83 8.33 1.81 -18.09
N ARG A 84 7.52 2.81 -17.74
CA ARG A 84 6.66 3.54 -18.68
C ARG A 84 6.54 4.98 -18.21
N GLY A 85 6.44 5.95 -19.12
CA GLY A 85 6.10 7.32 -18.73
C GLY A 85 4.75 7.37 -18.01
N ASN A 86 4.47 8.43 -17.26
CA ASN A 86 3.23 8.53 -16.48
C ASN A 86 1.97 8.41 -17.35
N ALA A 87 1.96 9.05 -18.54
CA ALA A 87 0.84 8.98 -19.47
C ALA A 87 0.63 7.56 -20.03
N ASP A 88 1.71 6.92 -20.50
CA ASP A 88 1.65 5.56 -21.04
C ASP A 88 1.23 4.54 -19.96
N ALA A 89 1.73 4.70 -18.73
CA ALA A 89 1.34 3.86 -17.61
C ALA A 89 -0.17 4.00 -17.32
N ARG A 90 -0.69 5.24 -17.32
CA ARG A 90 -2.12 5.50 -17.13
C ARG A 90 -2.98 4.81 -18.18
N GLU A 91 -2.62 4.94 -19.45
CA GLU A 91 -3.37 4.33 -20.55
C GLU A 91 -3.47 2.80 -20.39
N GLU A 92 -2.34 2.16 -20.07
CA GLU A 92 -2.31 0.71 -19.85
C GLU A 92 -3.06 0.28 -18.59
N ILE A 93 -3.02 1.07 -17.51
CA ILE A 93 -3.83 0.83 -16.30
C ILE A 93 -5.32 0.87 -16.67
N ILE A 94 -5.78 1.89 -17.40
CA ILE A 94 -7.19 2.01 -17.81
C ILE A 94 -7.65 0.80 -18.62
N LYS A 95 -6.82 0.30 -19.56
CA LYS A 95 -7.14 -0.91 -20.34
C LYS A 95 -7.23 -2.18 -19.49
N SER A 96 -6.47 -2.20 -18.39
CA SER A 96 -6.29 -3.38 -17.53
C SER A 96 -7.28 -3.42 -16.37
N VAL A 97 -7.71 -2.27 -15.88
CA VAL A 97 -8.71 -2.12 -14.82
C VAL A 97 -10.08 -2.51 -15.40
N LYS A 98 -10.59 -3.68 -14.97
CA LYS A 98 -11.89 -4.22 -15.37
C LYS A 98 -12.70 -4.67 -14.15
N GLY A 99 -14.02 -4.47 -14.22
CA GLY A 99 -14.98 -4.95 -13.23
C GLY A 99 -14.91 -4.25 -11.87
N SER A 100 -15.45 -4.90 -10.84
CA SER A 100 -15.57 -4.40 -9.46
C SER A 100 -14.35 -4.74 -8.57
N LYS A 101 -13.18 -4.98 -9.16
CA LYS A 101 -11.96 -5.36 -8.43
C LYS A 101 -11.33 -4.15 -7.74
N LYS A 102 -10.70 -4.36 -6.58
CA LYS A 102 -9.90 -3.34 -5.90
C LYS A 102 -8.47 -3.40 -6.44
N TYR A 103 -7.92 -2.26 -6.83
CA TYR A 103 -6.56 -2.20 -7.40
C TYR A 103 -5.60 -1.49 -6.47
N VAL A 104 -4.39 -2.04 -6.35
CA VAL A 104 -3.24 -1.44 -5.66
C VAL A 104 -2.21 -1.06 -6.70
N LEU A 105 -2.02 0.25 -6.88
CA LEU A 105 -1.02 0.80 -7.78
C LEU A 105 0.27 1.08 -7.01
N LEU A 106 1.36 0.46 -7.47
CA LEU A 106 2.69 0.68 -6.90
C LEU A 106 3.64 1.19 -7.97
N ASP A 107 4.04 2.45 -7.80
CA ASP A 107 5.01 3.12 -8.65
C ASP A 107 6.39 3.08 -7.99
N ILE A 108 7.27 2.20 -8.47
CA ILE A 108 8.58 1.95 -7.85
C ILE A 108 9.67 2.65 -8.67
N ASN A 109 10.43 3.54 -8.02
CA ASN A 109 11.46 4.35 -8.67
C ASN A 109 12.75 4.40 -7.84
N ALA A 110 13.84 4.81 -8.49
CA ALA A 110 15.09 5.13 -7.81
C ALA A 110 15.41 6.62 -7.94
N THR A 111 15.70 7.28 -6.82
CA THR A 111 15.90 8.73 -6.76
C THR A 111 17.23 9.09 -6.09
N ALA A 112 17.77 10.25 -6.46
CA ALA A 112 18.94 10.83 -5.78
C ALA A 112 18.54 11.56 -4.48
N ALA A 113 17.26 11.89 -4.29
CA ALA A 113 16.76 12.56 -3.10
C ALA A 113 16.88 11.70 -1.83
N VAL A 114 16.90 10.38 -1.97
CA VAL A 114 17.10 9.43 -0.87
C VAL A 114 18.58 9.13 -0.76
N LEU A 115 19.25 9.73 0.23
CA LEU A 115 20.71 9.60 0.42
C LEU A 115 21.11 8.30 1.11
N ASN A 116 20.28 7.82 2.05
CA ASN A 116 20.52 6.61 2.81
C ASN A 116 19.94 5.39 2.08
N LYS A 117 20.77 4.38 1.83
CA LYS A 117 20.40 3.13 1.15
C LYS A 117 19.37 2.30 1.92
N ASN A 118 19.30 2.47 3.23
CA ASN A 118 18.35 1.78 4.11
C ASN A 118 17.18 2.70 4.48
N THR A 119 16.69 3.46 3.50
CA THR A 119 15.56 4.37 3.67
C THR A 119 14.63 4.27 2.47
N LEU A 120 13.34 4.16 2.74
CA LEU A 120 12.27 4.22 1.76
C LEU A 120 11.59 5.58 1.83
N LEU A 121 11.40 6.24 0.69
CA LEU A 121 10.52 7.38 0.58
C LEU A 121 9.20 6.94 -0.04
N ILE A 122 8.10 7.16 0.68
CA ILE A 122 6.74 6.92 0.19
C ILE A 122 6.14 8.26 -0.19
N LYS A 123 5.79 8.43 -1.46
CA LYS A 123 5.04 9.60 -1.94
C LYS A 123 3.58 9.23 -2.07
N ILE A 124 2.72 10.09 -1.51
CA ILE A 124 1.27 9.90 -1.47
C ILE A 124 0.63 11.11 -2.10
N GLY A 125 -0.04 10.89 -3.23
CA GLY A 125 -0.76 11.93 -3.95
C GLY A 125 -2.17 11.49 -4.22
N SER A 126 -3.14 12.27 -3.75
CA SER A 126 -4.51 12.19 -4.24
C SER A 126 -5.18 13.56 -4.19
N ARG A 127 -6.09 13.80 -5.14
CA ARG A 127 -6.97 14.98 -5.13
C ARG A 127 -8.21 14.76 -4.28
N ASP A 128 -8.53 13.51 -3.98
CA ASP A 128 -9.61 13.10 -3.10
C ASP A 128 -9.06 12.99 -1.67
N GLU A 129 -9.62 13.76 -0.74
CA GLU A 129 -9.16 13.81 0.64
C GLU A 129 -9.33 12.46 1.36
N THR A 130 -10.41 11.73 1.07
CA THR A 130 -10.66 10.41 1.67
C THR A 130 -9.60 9.42 1.21
N ARG A 131 -9.35 9.34 -0.10
CA ARG A 131 -8.30 8.45 -0.65
C ARG A 131 -6.91 8.88 -0.20
N TYR A 132 -6.66 10.17 -0.07
CA TYR A 132 -5.39 10.67 0.46
C TYR A 132 -5.17 10.15 1.88
N MET A 133 -6.18 10.24 2.74
CA MET A 133 -6.11 9.76 4.12
C MET A 133 -5.95 8.24 4.19
N GLU A 134 -6.69 7.47 3.39
CA GLU A 134 -6.55 6.01 3.31
C GLU A 134 -5.12 5.61 2.86
N ASN A 135 -4.59 6.24 1.81
CA ASN A 135 -3.22 5.99 1.38
C ASN A 135 -2.19 6.39 2.44
N LEU A 136 -2.43 7.51 3.16
CA LEU A 136 -1.59 7.97 4.27
C LEU A 136 -1.57 6.96 5.41
N GLU A 137 -2.70 6.35 5.75
CA GLU A 137 -2.80 5.27 6.73
C GLU A 137 -1.96 4.06 6.31
N HIS A 138 -2.06 3.61 5.05
CA HIS A 138 -1.21 2.54 4.52
C HIS A 138 0.28 2.90 4.56
N GLY A 139 0.65 4.13 4.19
CA GLY A 139 2.04 4.62 4.28
C GLY A 139 2.56 4.62 5.72
N ASN A 140 1.74 5.05 6.68
CA ASN A 140 2.08 5.05 8.11
C ASN A 140 2.21 3.62 8.66
N LYS A 141 1.36 2.69 8.23
CA LYS A 141 1.48 1.27 8.56
C LYS A 141 2.83 0.72 8.13
N ILE A 142 3.21 0.94 6.87
CA ILE A 142 4.53 0.54 6.34
C ILE A 142 5.66 1.17 7.18
N LYS A 143 5.58 2.48 7.45
CA LYS A 143 6.57 3.20 8.26
C LYS A 143 6.76 2.59 9.64
N ASN A 144 5.67 2.32 10.36
CA ASN A 144 5.73 1.80 11.72
C ASN A 144 6.28 0.37 11.75
N THR A 145 5.86 -0.48 10.83
CA THR A 145 6.35 -1.86 10.71
C THR A 145 7.84 -1.89 10.35
N LEU A 146 8.28 -1.07 9.40
CA LEU A 146 9.68 -1.03 8.95
C LEU A 146 10.63 -0.38 9.97
N LYS A 147 10.13 0.59 10.76
CA LYS A 147 10.91 1.21 11.85
C LYS A 147 11.38 0.16 12.87
N ASN A 148 10.55 -0.85 13.17
CA ASN A 148 10.88 -1.92 14.13
C ASN A 148 12.05 -2.82 13.67
N ILE A 149 12.38 -2.82 12.38
CA ILE A 149 13.49 -3.59 11.81
C ILE A 149 14.64 -2.68 11.32
N GLY A 150 14.68 -1.44 11.81
CA GLY A 150 15.78 -0.49 11.57
C GLY A 150 15.78 0.14 10.18
N ILE A 151 14.68 0.09 9.42
CA ILE A 151 14.55 0.72 8.11
C ILE A 151 13.91 2.10 8.26
N GLY A 152 14.57 3.12 7.73
CA GLY A 152 14.01 4.48 7.71
C GLY A 152 12.87 4.58 6.70
N VAL A 153 11.76 5.22 7.08
CA VAL A 153 10.68 5.53 6.14
C VAL A 153 10.25 6.98 6.26
N ASN A 154 10.39 7.71 5.17
CA ASN A 154 9.90 9.07 5.02
C ASN A 154 8.63 9.05 4.20
N ILE A 155 7.63 9.84 4.59
CA ILE A 155 6.38 9.99 3.84
C ILE A 155 6.32 11.44 3.38
N LEU A 156 6.10 11.63 2.08
CA LEU A 156 5.94 12.96 1.48
C LEU A 156 4.55 13.05 0.87
N SER A 157 3.81 14.08 1.28
CA SER A 157 2.55 14.45 0.64
C SER A 157 2.86 15.12 -0.70
N ASP A 158 2.27 14.59 -1.76
CA ASP A 158 2.39 15.09 -3.12
C ASP A 158 1.00 15.19 -3.76
N ALA A 159 0.07 15.85 -3.05
CA ALA A 159 -1.33 16.00 -3.44
C ALA A 159 -1.54 16.58 -4.86
N LYS A 160 -0.53 17.28 -5.41
CA LYS A 160 -0.60 17.87 -6.76
C LYS A 160 -0.25 16.89 -7.88
N ASN A 161 0.51 15.83 -7.59
CA ASN A 161 0.92 14.81 -8.55
C ASN A 161 0.26 13.46 -8.24
N GLY A 162 -1.08 13.45 -8.10
CA GLY A 162 -1.85 12.21 -7.94
C GLY A 162 -1.46 11.18 -8.99
N TYR A 163 -0.91 10.05 -8.53
CA TYR A 163 -0.33 9.03 -9.39
C TYR A 163 -1.40 8.01 -9.77
N ASN A 164 -2.18 8.32 -10.81
CA ASN A 164 -3.26 7.44 -11.29
C ASN A 164 -4.20 6.98 -10.16
N ASP A 165 -4.31 7.79 -9.11
CA ASP A 165 -4.95 7.47 -7.83
C ASP A 165 -6.46 7.28 -7.98
N ASP A 166 -7.04 7.96 -8.97
CA ASP A 166 -8.44 7.83 -9.37
C ASP A 166 -8.79 6.41 -9.87
N LEU A 167 -7.81 5.66 -10.37
CA LEU A 167 -7.98 4.33 -10.95
C LEU A 167 -7.80 3.19 -9.93
N SER A 168 -7.63 3.51 -8.65
CA SER A 168 -7.21 2.54 -7.63
C SER A 168 -7.88 2.75 -6.29
N SER A 169 -7.90 1.69 -5.49
CA SER A 169 -8.24 1.78 -4.07
C SER A 169 -7.04 2.24 -3.25
N ILE A 170 -5.83 1.85 -3.66
CA ILE A 170 -4.57 2.23 -3.01
C ILE A 170 -3.58 2.64 -4.10
N SER A 171 -2.93 3.80 -3.94
CA SER A 171 -1.85 4.25 -4.83
C SER A 171 -0.68 4.80 -4.01
N LEU A 172 0.47 4.13 -4.11
CA LEU A 172 1.69 4.50 -3.41
C LEU A 172 2.86 4.55 -4.39
N ARG A 173 3.66 5.61 -4.29
CA ARG A 173 4.95 5.68 -4.98
C ARG A 173 6.08 5.39 -4.00
N PHE A 174 6.88 4.37 -4.31
CA PHE A 174 8.06 3.99 -3.56
C PHE A 174 9.31 4.49 -4.25
N GLU A 175 10.09 5.33 -3.57
CA GLU A 175 11.37 5.80 -4.03
C GLU A 175 12.49 5.27 -3.13
N ILE A 176 13.44 4.55 -3.75
CA ILE A 176 14.65 4.05 -3.11
C ILE A 176 15.87 4.86 -3.54
N SER A 177 16.98 4.73 -2.82
CA SER A 177 18.21 5.42 -3.18
C SER A 177 18.79 4.89 -4.49
N LYS A 178 19.22 5.78 -5.39
CA LYS A 178 20.08 5.40 -6.53
C LYS A 178 21.41 4.76 -6.09
N ARG A 179 21.79 4.87 -4.82
CA ARG A 179 23.00 4.24 -4.26
C ARG A 179 22.81 2.75 -3.96
N ASN A 180 21.58 2.24 -3.97
CA ASN A 180 21.31 0.81 -3.91
C ASN A 180 21.82 0.10 -5.18
N ASN A 181 22.16 -1.18 -5.07
CA ASN A 181 22.19 -2.10 -6.20
C ASN A 181 20.81 -2.77 -6.38
N ALA A 182 20.63 -3.56 -7.45
CA ALA A 182 19.34 -4.22 -7.72
C ALA A 182 18.85 -5.08 -6.54
N ARG A 183 19.75 -5.85 -5.92
CA ARG A 183 19.43 -6.78 -4.83
C ARG A 183 18.97 -6.05 -3.57
N GLU A 184 19.70 -5.02 -3.16
CA GLU A 184 19.37 -4.21 -1.99
C GLU A 184 18.05 -3.46 -2.19
N GLY A 185 17.83 -2.92 -3.39
CA GLY A 185 16.57 -2.26 -3.73
C GLY A 185 15.39 -3.25 -3.71
N ALA A 186 15.56 -4.44 -4.29
CA ALA A 186 14.55 -5.49 -4.26
C ALA A 186 14.23 -5.96 -2.83
N GLU A 187 15.24 -6.12 -1.98
CA GLU A 187 15.05 -6.49 -0.58
C GLU A 187 14.27 -5.41 0.19
N LEU A 188 14.61 -4.13 -0.01
CA LEU A 188 13.92 -3.02 0.64
C LEU A 188 12.44 -2.95 0.22
N ILE A 189 12.15 -3.05 -1.07
CA ILE A 189 10.75 -3.05 -1.55
C ILE A 189 10.01 -4.31 -1.09
N SER A 190 10.64 -5.48 -1.08
CA SER A 190 10.02 -6.72 -0.58
C SER A 190 9.60 -6.60 0.89
N LYS A 191 10.44 -5.99 1.74
CA LYS A 191 10.09 -5.68 3.14
C LYS A 191 8.92 -4.70 3.23
N ALA A 192 8.89 -3.66 2.38
CA ALA A 192 7.79 -2.71 2.33
C ALA A 192 6.46 -3.36 1.91
N LEU A 193 6.48 -4.24 0.89
CA LEU A 193 5.32 -5.03 0.48
C LEU A 193 4.82 -5.93 1.61
N GLY A 194 5.75 -6.62 2.30
CA GLY A 194 5.40 -7.44 3.46
C GLY A 194 4.78 -6.63 4.59
N ALA A 195 5.25 -5.40 4.82
CA ALA A 195 4.71 -4.47 5.83
C ALA A 195 3.34 -3.87 5.45
N MET A 196 3.02 -3.81 4.17
CA MET A 196 1.73 -3.34 3.69
C MET A 196 0.65 -4.44 3.82
N ILE A 197 1.04 -5.69 3.52
CA ILE A 197 0.16 -6.86 3.49
C ILE A 197 -0.13 -7.43 4.88
N ARG A 198 0.85 -7.42 5.79
CA ARG A 198 0.67 -7.79 7.21
C ARG A 198 0.06 -6.63 7.96
#